data_AF-A0AAI9W3S0-F1
#
_entry.id   AF-A0AAI9W3S0-F1
#
_cell.length_a   1.000
_cell.length_b   1.000
_cell.length_c   1.000
_cell.angle_alpha   90.00
_cell.angle_beta   90.00
_cell.angle_gamma   90.00
#
_symmetry.space_group_name_H-M   'P 1'
#
loop_
_entity.id
_entity.type
_entity.pdbx_description
1 polymer ?
#
loop_
_entity_poly.entity_id
_entity_poly.type
_entity_poly.pdbx_seq_one_letter_code
_entity_poly.pdbx_strand_id
1 'polypeptide(L)'
;MATVIVALGGSLLRPEVEQRHMWLEGLIDIIRDRVAMDDRIGLVVGGGAAAREGINLARPIIKSENRLDRIGIAATRLNAAIVRESLAESGIPVSGTIPHSVNEAASLLEERQVVIMGGTRPGHTTDTVAIRLAAAVGAERCVIATNVAKVHES
;
A
#
# COMPACT_ATOMS: atom_id res chain seq x y z
N MET A 1 -1.65 -1.15 22.14
CA MET A 1 -0.64 -1.29 21.08
C MET A 1 -0.90 -2.57 20.31
N ALA A 2 -1.64 -2.47 19.20
CA ALA A 2 -1.74 -3.54 18.22
C ALA A 2 -0.87 -3.19 16.99
N THR A 3 -0.38 -4.22 16.29
CA THR A 3 0.22 -4.04 14.97
C THR A 3 -0.78 -4.48 13.91
N VAL A 4 -1.15 -3.54 13.02
CA VAL A 4 -2.13 -3.76 11.96
C VAL A 4 -1.48 -3.54 10.60
N ILE A 5 -1.58 -4.54 9.73
CA ILE A 5 -1.17 -4.39 8.33
C ILE A 5 -2.41 -4.21 7.46
N VAL A 6 -2.35 -3.29 6.50
CA VAL A 6 -3.45 -3.01 5.58
C VAL A 6 -2.94 -3.08 4.15
N ALA A 7 -3.51 -3.97 3.34
CA ALA A 7 -3.41 -3.89 1.89
C ALA A 7 -4.45 -2.88 1.40
N LEU A 8 -4.00 -1.75 0.86
CA LEU A 8 -4.84 -0.74 0.23
C LEU A 8 -4.88 -1.03 -1.26
N GLY A 9 -5.99 -1.57 -1.75
CA GLY A 9 -6.19 -1.87 -3.16
C GLY A 9 -5.96 -0.61 -4.01
N GLY A 10 -5.12 -0.69 -5.03
CA GLY A 10 -4.77 0.49 -5.84
C GLY A 10 -5.95 1.07 -6.62
N SER A 11 -7.04 0.32 -6.76
CA SER A 11 -8.31 0.81 -7.27
C SER A 11 -8.95 1.89 -6.39
N LEU A 12 -8.56 2.00 -5.12
CA LEU A 12 -9.07 3.03 -4.20
C LEU A 12 -8.47 4.42 -4.51
N LEU A 13 -7.37 4.48 -5.27
CA LEU A 13 -6.74 5.72 -5.71
C LEU A 13 -7.15 6.13 -7.16
N ARG A 14 -8.31 5.68 -7.66
CA ARG A 14 -8.75 5.80 -9.07
C ARG A 14 -9.14 7.21 -9.53
N PRO A 15 -8.88 7.57 -10.81
CA PRO A 15 -9.40 8.77 -11.48
C PRO A 15 -10.90 8.91 -11.55
N GLU A 16 -11.61 7.79 -11.61
CA GLU A 16 -13.05 7.79 -11.80
C GLU A 16 -13.84 8.02 -10.50
N VAL A 17 -13.17 8.13 -9.35
CA VAL A 17 -13.81 8.48 -8.07
C VAL A 17 -13.82 10.01 -7.96
N GLU A 18 -15.00 10.61 -8.11
CA GLU A 18 -15.22 12.01 -7.69
C GLU A 18 -14.70 12.16 -6.24
N GLN A 19 -13.88 13.17 -5.98
CA GLN A 19 -13.33 13.49 -4.66
C GLN A 19 -12.26 12.52 -4.09
N ARG A 20 -11.26 12.11 -4.88
CA ARG A 20 -10.09 11.35 -4.36
C ARG A 20 -9.42 11.96 -3.13
N HIS A 21 -9.41 13.29 -3.04
CA HIS A 21 -8.87 14.01 -1.89
C HIS A 21 -9.68 13.72 -0.62
N MET A 22 -11.02 13.63 -0.69
CA MET A 22 -11.86 13.29 0.46
C MET A 22 -11.64 11.85 0.93
N TRP A 23 -11.40 10.91 0.01
CA TRP A 23 -11.02 9.54 0.42
C TRP A 23 -9.68 9.54 1.16
N LEU A 24 -8.71 10.33 0.68
CA LEU A 24 -7.39 10.45 1.29
C LEU A 24 -7.46 11.15 2.66
N GLU A 25 -8.29 12.20 2.79
CA GLU A 25 -8.61 12.84 4.07
C GLU A 25 -9.21 11.84 5.06
N GLY A 26 -10.20 11.04 4.63
CA GLY A 26 -10.76 9.98 5.47
C GLY A 26 -9.74 8.92 5.88
N LEU A 27 -8.81 8.54 4.99
CA LEU A 27 -7.69 7.67 5.35
C LEU A 27 -6.78 8.33 6.39
N ILE A 28 -6.44 9.60 6.21
CA ILE A 28 -5.62 10.37 7.15
C ILE A 28 -6.26 10.36 8.54
N ASP A 29 -7.56 10.62 8.64
CA ASP A 29 -8.28 10.63 9.91
C ASP A 29 -8.25 9.26 10.59
N ILE A 30 -8.53 8.18 9.86
CA ILE A 30 -8.46 6.81 10.40
C ILE A 30 -7.06 6.49 10.92
N ILE A 31 -6.02 6.83 10.16
CA ILE A 31 -4.64 6.56 10.55
C ILE A 31 -4.24 7.41 11.76
N ARG A 32 -4.66 8.68 11.81
CA ARG A 32 -4.42 9.58 12.93
C ARG A 32 -5.01 9.03 14.23
N ASP A 33 -6.26 8.58 14.20
CA ASP A 33 -6.93 8.00 15.37
C ASP A 33 -6.23 6.74 15.87
N ARG A 34 -5.80 5.88 14.94
CA ARG A 34 -5.04 4.67 15.27
C ARG A 34 -3.68 4.97 15.87
N VAL A 35 -2.98 5.96 15.32
CA VAL A 35 -1.70 6.42 15.86
C VAL A 35 -1.88 7.00 17.26
N ALA A 36 -2.96 7.76 17.51
CA ALA A 36 -3.28 8.29 18.83
C ALA A 36 -3.58 7.19 19.87
N MET A 37 -4.02 6.01 19.43
CA MET A 37 -4.20 4.82 20.27
C MET A 37 -2.90 3.99 20.47
N ASP A 38 -1.76 4.50 20.01
CA ASP A 38 -0.47 3.81 20.07
C ASP A 38 -0.45 2.50 19.25
N ASP A 39 -1.26 2.40 18.18
CA ASP A 39 -1.19 1.29 17.23
C ASP A 39 -0.06 1.52 16.21
N ARG A 40 0.59 0.43 15.78
CA ARG A 40 1.56 0.43 14.67
C ARG A 40 0.89 -0.03 13.39
N ILE A 41 1.16 0.67 12.29
CA ILE A 41 0.42 0.48 11.04
C ILE A 41 1.36 0.32 9.85
N GLY A 42 1.27 -0.82 9.16
CA GLY A 42 1.92 -1.02 7.87
C GLY A 42 0.92 -0.94 6.73
N LEU A 43 1.09 0.01 5.81
CA LEU A 43 0.24 0.17 4.63
C LEU A 43 0.96 -0.38 3.39
N VAL A 44 0.33 -1.28 2.66
CA VAL A 44 0.81 -1.77 1.35
C VAL A 44 -0.13 -1.30 0.26
N VAL A 45 0.34 -0.39 -0.59
CA VAL A 45 -0.51 0.31 -1.57
C VAL A 45 -0.41 -0.35 -2.94
N GLY A 46 -1.56 -0.72 -3.50
CA GLY A 46 -1.69 -1.30 -4.84
C GLY A 46 -1.48 -0.32 -5.98
N GLY A 47 -1.21 -0.82 -7.18
CA GLY A 47 -0.86 0.01 -8.35
C GLY A 47 -2.04 0.60 -9.12
N GLY A 48 -3.23 0.01 -9.04
CA GLY A 48 -4.46 0.62 -9.54
C GLY A 48 -4.45 0.96 -11.03
N ALA A 49 -5.01 2.13 -11.37
CA ALA A 49 -5.07 2.64 -12.74
C ALA A 49 -3.67 2.88 -13.32
N ALA A 50 -2.78 3.51 -12.56
CA ALA A 50 -1.40 3.78 -12.97
C ALA A 50 -0.64 2.51 -13.40
N ALA A 51 -0.81 1.41 -12.65
CA ALA A 51 -0.21 0.12 -13.04
C ALA A 51 -0.83 -0.44 -14.33
N ARG A 52 -2.17 -0.42 -14.46
CA ARG A 52 -2.86 -0.91 -15.66
C ARG A 52 -2.46 -0.13 -16.90
N GLU A 53 -2.44 1.20 -16.81
CA GLU A 53 -2.04 2.09 -17.91
C GLU A 53 -0.59 1.82 -18.34
N GLY A 54 0.35 1.80 -17.39
CA GLY A 54 1.75 1.55 -17.67
C GLY A 54 2.01 0.17 -18.26
N ILE A 55 1.36 -0.88 -17.73
CA ILE A 55 1.48 -2.24 -18.25
C ILE A 55 0.86 -2.34 -19.64
N ASN A 56 -0.32 -1.79 -19.87
CA ASN A 56 -1.00 -1.84 -21.17
C ASN A 56 -0.20 -1.12 -22.26
N LEU A 57 0.39 0.03 -21.94
CA LEU A 57 1.29 0.75 -22.84
C LEU A 57 2.50 -0.10 -23.24
N ALA A 58 3.11 -0.82 -22.28
CA ALA A 58 4.33 -1.58 -22.52
C ALA A 58 4.11 -2.99 -23.10
N ARG A 59 2.91 -3.56 -22.94
CA ARG A 59 2.59 -4.96 -23.32
C ARG A 59 2.83 -5.30 -24.80
N PRO A 60 2.60 -4.41 -25.79
CA PRO A 60 2.95 -4.68 -27.19
C PRO A 60 4.46 -4.81 -27.44
N ILE A 61 5.30 -4.25 -26.57
CA ILE A 61 6.76 -4.15 -26.73
C ILE A 61 7.48 -5.18 -25.85
N ILE A 62 6.97 -5.45 -24.65
CA ILE A 62 7.61 -6.28 -23.64
C ILE A 62 6.85 -7.61 -23.50
N LYS A 63 7.52 -8.71 -23.90
CA LYS A 63 6.99 -10.08 -23.76
C LYS A 63 7.23 -10.71 -22.38
N SER A 64 8.15 -10.16 -21.61
CA SER A 64 8.52 -10.72 -20.30
C SER A 64 7.58 -10.21 -19.21
N GLU A 65 6.78 -11.09 -18.63
CA GLU A 65 5.90 -10.74 -17.50
C GLU A 65 6.69 -10.17 -16.32
N ASN A 66 7.87 -10.72 -16.00
CA ASN A 66 8.76 -10.14 -14.96
C ASN A 66 9.14 -8.67 -15.23
N ARG A 67 9.25 -8.26 -16.49
CA ARG A 67 9.52 -6.86 -16.85
C ARG A 67 8.26 -5.99 -16.73
N LEU A 68 7.09 -6.52 -17.08
CA LEU A 68 5.80 -5.84 -16.90
C LEU A 68 5.48 -5.67 -15.40
N ASP A 69 5.76 -6.67 -14.57
CA ASP A 69 5.62 -6.60 -13.12
C ASP A 69 6.47 -5.48 -12.52
N ARG A 70 7.68 -5.24 -13.04
CA ARG A 70 8.50 -4.10 -12.59
C ARG A 70 7.82 -2.75 -12.85
N ILE A 71 7.06 -2.62 -13.94
CA ILE A 71 6.25 -1.43 -14.22
C ILE A 71 5.09 -1.33 -13.22
N GLY A 72 4.39 -2.44 -12.98
CA GLY A 72 3.35 -2.51 -11.95
C GLY A 72 3.85 -2.12 -10.56
N ILE A 73 5.02 -2.62 -10.16
CA ILE A 73 5.68 -2.29 -8.88
C ILE A 73 6.05 -0.80 -8.85
N ALA A 74 6.59 -0.24 -9.92
CA ALA A 74 6.87 1.20 -9.96
C ALA A 74 5.59 2.03 -9.71
N ALA A 75 4.48 1.67 -10.35
CA ALA A 75 3.19 2.34 -10.13
C ALA A 75 2.65 2.17 -8.70
N THR A 76 2.83 0.99 -8.07
CA THR A 76 2.47 0.81 -6.64
C THR A 76 3.24 1.75 -5.73
N ARG A 77 4.52 2.02 -6.04
CA ARG A 77 5.38 2.92 -5.24
C ARG A 77 5.07 4.39 -5.48
N LEU A 78 4.65 4.75 -6.70
CA LEU A 78 4.08 6.08 -6.96
C LEU A 78 2.86 6.33 -6.07
N ASN A 79 1.94 5.37 -6.01
CA ASN A 79 0.76 5.47 -5.15
C ASN A 79 1.13 5.50 -3.65
N ALA A 80 2.09 4.68 -3.23
CA ALA A 80 2.63 4.71 -1.88
C ALA A 80 3.24 6.07 -1.52
N ALA A 81 3.92 6.72 -2.46
CA ALA A 81 4.48 8.06 -2.26
C ALA A 81 3.39 9.10 -2.01
N ILE A 82 2.32 9.10 -2.81
CA ILE A 82 1.18 10.01 -2.60
C ILE A 82 0.63 9.86 -1.17
N VAL A 83 0.34 8.63 -0.75
CA VAL A 83 -0.21 8.36 0.59
C VAL A 83 0.78 8.78 1.70
N ARG A 84 2.08 8.50 1.51
CA ARG A 84 3.14 8.88 2.45
C ARG A 84 3.26 10.38 2.63
N GLU A 85 3.37 11.12 1.54
CA GLU A 85 3.47 12.59 1.60
C GLU A 85 2.24 13.20 2.26
N SER A 86 1.03 12.73 1.93
CA SER A 86 -0.20 13.28 2.51
C SER A 86 -0.35 13.00 4.00
N LEU A 87 0.06 11.82 4.47
CA LEU A 87 0.11 11.51 5.91
C LEU A 87 1.20 12.33 6.63
N ALA A 88 2.37 12.49 6.02
CA ALA A 88 3.48 13.27 6.57
C ALA A 88 3.10 14.76 6.74
N GLU A 89 2.50 15.36 5.69
CA GLU A 89 1.99 16.74 5.73
C GLU A 89 0.95 16.93 6.84
N SER A 90 0.19 15.88 7.13
CA SER A 90 -0.81 15.86 8.20
C SER A 90 -0.24 15.68 9.61
N GLY A 91 1.09 15.64 9.75
CA GLY A 91 1.81 15.51 11.03
C GLY A 91 1.90 14.07 11.55
N ILE A 92 1.55 13.06 10.76
CA ILE A 92 1.59 11.65 11.18
C ILE A 92 3.04 11.14 11.09
N PRO A 93 3.57 10.42 12.10
CA PRO A 93 4.95 9.96 12.14
C PRO A 93 5.19 8.74 11.22
N VAL A 94 5.16 9.01 9.91
CA VAL A 94 5.43 8.01 8.86
C VAL A 94 6.93 7.77 8.67
N SER A 95 7.30 6.63 8.10
CA SER A 95 8.67 6.38 7.67
C SER A 95 9.17 7.42 6.66
N GLY A 96 10.45 7.78 6.78
CA GLY A 96 11.09 8.75 5.89
C GLY A 96 11.28 8.25 4.45
N THR A 97 11.20 6.94 4.24
CA THR A 97 11.35 6.28 2.94
C THR A 97 10.25 5.26 2.70
N ILE A 98 10.08 4.89 1.43
CA ILE A 98 9.21 3.79 0.99
C ILE A 98 10.10 2.54 0.87
N PRO A 99 9.94 1.52 1.73
CA PRO A 99 10.80 0.34 1.70
C PRO A 99 10.56 -0.50 0.44
N HIS A 100 11.63 -1.13 -0.02
CA HIS A 100 11.65 -1.96 -1.23
C HIS A 100 11.51 -3.45 -0.95
N SER A 101 11.61 -3.85 0.33
CA SER A 101 11.46 -5.24 0.78
C SER A 101 10.59 -5.34 2.04
N VAL A 102 10.08 -6.54 2.30
CA VAL A 102 9.30 -6.82 3.53
C VAL A 102 10.18 -6.66 4.78
N ASN A 103 11.44 -7.09 4.73
CA ASN A 103 12.34 -7.00 5.88
C ASN A 103 12.65 -5.54 6.22
N GLU A 104 12.90 -4.72 5.22
CA GLU A 104 13.12 -3.28 5.41
C GLU A 104 11.87 -2.60 6.00
N ALA A 105 10.67 -2.96 5.51
CA ALA A 105 9.42 -2.45 6.06
C ALA A 105 9.20 -2.90 7.52
N ALA A 106 9.56 -4.14 7.86
CA ALA A 106 9.48 -4.66 9.22
C ALA A 106 10.43 -3.91 10.16
N SER A 107 11.69 -3.70 9.77
CA SER A 107 12.65 -2.91 10.56
C SER A 107 12.19 -1.47 10.75
N LEU A 108 11.64 -0.82 9.71
CA LEU A 108 11.09 0.53 9.84
C LEU A 108 9.90 0.59 10.80
N LEU A 109 9.09 -0.47 10.89
CA LEU A 109 7.97 -0.55 11.84
C LEU A 109 8.42 -0.74 13.30
N GLU A 110 9.70 -1.06 13.54
CA GLU A 110 10.27 -1.06 14.88
C GLU A 110 10.58 0.39 15.35
N GLU A 111 10.91 1.28 14.42
CA GLU A 111 11.35 2.66 14.67
C GLU A 111 10.26 3.71 14.45
N ARG A 112 9.27 3.41 13.61
CA ARG A 112 8.22 4.34 13.18
C ARG A 112 6.85 3.70 13.32
N GLN A 113 5.88 4.52 13.75
CA GLN A 113 4.54 4.04 14.02
C GLN A 113 3.75 3.71 12.75
N VAL A 114 4.06 4.40 11.65
CA VAL A 114 3.43 4.16 10.34
C VAL A 114 4.49 3.92 9.27
N VAL A 115 4.38 2.82 8.54
CA VAL A 115 5.25 2.50 7.39
C VAL A 115 4.39 2.26 6.16
N ILE A 116 4.79 2.82 5.03
CA ILE A 116 4.01 2.80 3.80
C ILE A 116 4.89 2.25 2.68
N MET A 117 4.44 1.17 2.05
CA MET A 117 5.18 0.48 1.01
C MET A 117 4.33 0.16 -0.21
N GLY A 118 4.98 -0.20 -1.31
CA GLY A 118 4.34 -0.75 -2.51
C GLY A 118 4.68 -2.22 -2.71
N GLY A 119 4.67 -2.65 -3.96
CA GLY A 119 5.19 -3.94 -4.39
C GLY A 119 6.69 -4.09 -4.13
N THR A 120 7.15 -5.35 -4.04
CA THR A 120 8.54 -5.68 -3.71
C THR A 120 9.28 -6.26 -4.90
N ARG A 121 8.83 -7.43 -5.38
CA ARG A 121 9.46 -8.19 -6.47
C ARG A 121 8.40 -8.74 -7.44
N PRO A 122 8.78 -9.02 -8.70
CA PRO A 122 7.90 -9.67 -9.67
C PRO A 122 7.27 -10.98 -9.19
N GLY A 123 6.12 -11.32 -9.75
CA GLY A 123 5.32 -12.49 -9.42
C GLY A 123 4.45 -12.36 -8.18
N HIS A 124 4.43 -11.20 -7.52
CA HIS A 124 3.64 -10.98 -6.30
C HIS A 124 2.65 -9.83 -6.44
N THR A 125 1.44 -10.03 -5.92
CA THR A 125 0.46 -8.97 -5.70
C THR A 125 0.80 -8.18 -4.43
N THR A 126 0.19 -7.01 -4.26
CA THR A 126 0.31 -6.24 -3.01
C THR A 126 -0.32 -6.94 -1.81
N ASP A 127 -1.34 -7.77 -2.04
CA ASP A 127 -1.93 -8.60 -0.97
C ASP A 127 -0.92 -9.63 -0.46
N THR A 128 -0.17 -10.28 -1.35
CA THR A 128 0.94 -11.16 -0.96
C THR A 128 1.99 -10.40 -0.16
N VAL A 129 2.31 -9.16 -0.55
CA VAL A 129 3.28 -8.34 0.20
C VAL A 129 2.75 -7.98 1.58
N ALA A 130 1.48 -7.58 1.70
CA ALA A 130 0.85 -7.27 2.98
C ALA A 130 0.81 -8.47 3.92
N ILE A 131 0.42 -9.64 3.43
CA ILE A 131 0.40 -10.88 4.24
C ILE A 131 1.82 -11.23 4.71
N ARG A 132 2.82 -11.12 3.83
CA ARG A 132 4.22 -11.38 4.20
C ARG A 132 4.74 -10.39 5.24
N LEU A 133 4.35 -9.12 5.13
CA LEU A 133 4.67 -8.10 6.13
C LEU A 133 4.01 -8.41 7.47
N ALA A 134 2.71 -8.74 7.46
CA ALA A 134 1.97 -9.12 8.66
C ALA A 134 2.64 -10.30 9.38
N ALA A 135 3.02 -11.34 8.64
CA ALA A 135 3.76 -12.47 9.18
C ALA A 135 5.14 -12.06 9.74
N ALA A 136 5.87 -11.20 9.03
CA ALA A 136 7.22 -10.78 9.45
C ALA A 136 7.23 -9.96 10.75
N VAL A 137 6.20 -9.16 11.00
CA VAL A 137 6.09 -8.31 12.21
C VAL A 137 5.23 -8.92 13.31
N GLY A 138 4.73 -10.14 13.13
CA GLY A 138 3.81 -10.77 14.08
C GLY A 138 2.50 -10.00 14.28
N ALA A 139 1.98 -9.38 13.22
CA ALA A 139 0.76 -8.57 13.28
C ALA A 139 -0.45 -9.41 13.69
N GLU A 140 -1.26 -8.89 14.62
CA GLU A 140 -2.50 -9.53 15.05
C GLU A 140 -3.57 -9.53 13.94
N ARG A 141 -3.51 -8.53 13.06
CA ARG A 141 -4.53 -8.30 12.03
C ARG A 141 -3.90 -7.87 10.71
N CYS A 142 -4.39 -8.46 9.63
CA CYS A 142 -4.15 -8.01 8.27
C CYS A 142 -5.50 -7.70 7.60
N VAL A 143 -5.70 -6.45 7.18
CA VAL A 143 -6.92 -5.98 6.53
C VAL A 143 -6.65 -5.84 5.03
N ILE A 144 -7.53 -6.40 4.20
CA ILE A 144 -7.49 -6.18 2.75
C ILE A 144 -8.62 -5.23 2.39
N ALA A 145 -8.28 -3.95 2.19
CA ALA A 145 -9.22 -2.93 1.77
C ALA A 145 -9.27 -2.92 0.23
N THR A 146 -10.38 -3.39 -0.33
CA THR A 146 -10.59 -3.51 -1.78
C THR A 146 -11.89 -2.81 -2.19
N ASN A 147 -12.16 -2.74 -3.49
CA ASN A 147 -13.36 -2.11 -4.05
C ASN A 147 -14.60 -3.02 -4.05
N VAL A 148 -14.52 -4.20 -3.45
CA VAL A 148 -15.64 -5.13 -3.25
C VAL A 148 -15.99 -5.20 -1.76
N ALA A 149 -17.28 -5.26 -1.44
CA ALA A 149 -17.76 -5.14 -0.07
C ALA A 149 -17.36 -6.33 0.82
N LYS A 150 -17.24 -7.52 0.25
CA LYS A 150 -16.86 -8.76 0.95
C LYS A 150 -16.38 -9.82 -0.05
N VAL A 151 -15.88 -10.94 0.49
CA VAL A 151 -15.70 -12.17 -0.29
C VAL A 151 -17.08 -12.72 -0.67
N HIS A 152 -17.25 -13.09 -1.94
CA HIS A 152 -18.47 -13.68 -2.48
C HIS A 152 -18.28 -15.19 -2.69
N GLU A 153 -19.35 -15.97 -2.55
CA GLU A 153 -19.39 -17.35 -3.05
C GLU A 153 -19.49 -17.28 -4.59
N SER A 154 -18.64 -18.05 -5.26
CA SER A 154 -18.46 -18.08 -6.73
C SER A 154 -19.74 -18.32 -7.50
#